data_AF-A0A5D2QQL9-F1
#
_entry.id   AF-A0A5D2QQL9-F1
#
_cell.length_a   1.000
_cell.length_b   1.000
_cell.length_c   1.000
_cell.angle_alpha   90.00
_cell.angle_beta   90.00
_cell.angle_gamma   90.00
#
_symmetry.space_group_name_H-M   'P 1'
#
loop_
_entity.id
_entity.type
_entity.pdbx_description
1 polymer ?
#
loop_
_entity_poly.entity_id
_entity_poly.type
_entity_poly.pdbx_seq_one_letter_code
_entity_poly.pdbx_strand_id
1 'polypeptide(L)'
;MIFIDHTSPPADISITYLLLIGAITLEVYGFVFLILSDWTKVWLLGYFKLKKVRSGKRWSRKISKYNLIKFCLRQQDDSMWIKFLGKIRIKEMVTKHLNVEHEDVDVEVKSFIFQQLKERSEDVNSLLDIKLCKKLLSYRGDNVLEKLECLDLLKWSTIDVEFDHSLLLWHIATQICYYEDVKRLKGSNSLENLNKCSKLSKELSDYTMYLLVMYPNMLPNGIGEIRYIDTCAEATRFFQKMRKTIGTKIDEACHELYEVDTDLLEELKGDTSKSVLFYGSRLAKQLQTLGSRGDWGFEKKWDMINRVWVEMLAYAAVHCGWKEHGQQLRRGGELLTHVCVLMAHLGLSEQYQIQKENSETHEDKLIECPPACDPFLKLLRALGFTPRRTINESN
;
A
#
# COMPACT_ATOMS: atom_id res chain seq x y z
N MET A 1 24.55 -42.09 2.40
CA MET A 1 23.91 -43.42 2.33
C MET A 1 23.20 -43.60 3.67
N ILE A 2 21.88 -43.36 3.71
CA ILE A 2 21.10 -43.49 4.94
C ILE A 2 20.76 -44.98 5.05
N PHE A 3 21.35 -45.68 6.02
CA PHE A 3 20.99 -47.06 6.33
C PHE A 3 19.65 -47.05 7.05
N ILE A 4 18.58 -47.36 6.31
CA ILE A 4 17.26 -47.60 6.90
C ILE A 4 17.25 -49.07 7.30
N ASP A 5 17.24 -49.34 8.60
CA ASP A 5 17.08 -50.68 9.13
C ASP A 5 15.69 -51.21 8.75
N HIS A 6 15.64 -52.43 8.18
CA HIS A 6 14.42 -53.04 7.61
C HIS A 6 13.36 -53.43 8.67
N THR A 7 13.61 -53.09 9.94
CA THR A 7 12.72 -53.27 11.09
C THR A 7 11.83 -52.05 11.37
N SER A 8 12.02 -50.94 10.65
CA SER A 8 11.27 -49.70 10.88
C SER A 8 9.82 -49.80 10.34
N PRO A 9 8.81 -49.30 11.07
CA PRO A 9 7.42 -49.27 10.62
C PRO A 9 7.28 -48.64 9.21
N PRO A 10 6.39 -49.15 8.35
CA PRO A 10 6.21 -48.62 6.99
C PRO A 10 5.91 -47.11 6.94
N ALA A 11 5.26 -46.59 8.00
CA ALA A 11 4.97 -45.18 8.16
C ALA A 11 6.25 -44.34 8.34
N ASP A 12 7.22 -44.81 9.12
CA ASP A 12 8.47 -44.08 9.39
C ASP A 12 9.37 -44.03 8.16
N ILE A 13 9.38 -45.13 7.39
CA ILE A 13 10.04 -45.19 6.07
C ILE A 13 9.39 -44.17 5.11
N SER A 14 8.07 -44.11 5.05
CA SER A 14 7.33 -43.15 4.19
C SER A 14 7.59 -41.70 4.58
N ILE A 15 7.61 -41.39 5.88
CA ILE A 15 7.91 -40.06 6.40
C ILE A 15 9.36 -39.67 6.05
N THR A 16 10.31 -40.59 6.21
CA THR A 16 11.73 -40.36 5.89
C THR A 16 11.92 -40.01 4.42
N TYR A 17 11.28 -40.76 3.51
CA TYR A 17 11.33 -40.45 2.08
C TYR A 17 10.66 -39.12 1.73
N LEU A 18 9.51 -38.81 2.34
CA LEU A 18 8.84 -37.51 2.15
C LEU A 18 9.71 -36.34 2.57
N LEU A 19 10.35 -36.43 3.75
CA LEU A 19 11.26 -35.40 4.24
C LEU A 19 12.51 -35.27 3.37
N LEU A 20 13.08 -36.40 2.92
CA LEU A 20 14.26 -36.41 2.05
C LEU A 20 13.95 -35.76 0.69
N ILE A 21 12.83 -36.11 0.07
CA ILE A 21 12.38 -35.52 -1.20
C ILE A 21 12.13 -34.02 -1.02
N GLY A 22 11.47 -33.62 0.08
CA GLY A 22 11.24 -32.22 0.41
C GLY A 22 12.53 -31.43 0.56
N ALA A 23 13.51 -31.97 1.29
CA ALA A 23 14.81 -31.34 1.49
C ALA A 23 15.59 -31.20 0.17
N ILE A 24 15.68 -32.27 -0.63
CA ILE A 24 16.34 -32.22 -1.95
C ILE A 24 15.66 -31.20 -2.85
N THR A 25 14.33 -31.14 -2.86
CA THR A 25 13.58 -30.17 -3.66
C THR A 25 13.87 -28.74 -3.22
N LEU A 26 13.95 -28.49 -1.91
CA LEU A 26 14.28 -27.17 -1.36
C LEU A 26 15.71 -26.74 -1.73
N GLU A 27 16.68 -27.65 -1.66
CA GLU A 27 18.08 -27.43 -2.04
C GLU A 27 18.22 -27.15 -3.54
N VAL A 28 17.57 -27.96 -4.39
CA VAL A 28 17.54 -27.74 -5.84
C VAL A 28 16.90 -26.38 -6.16
N TYR A 29 15.79 -26.04 -5.50
CA TYR A 29 15.15 -24.73 -5.64
C TYR A 29 16.09 -23.58 -5.24
N GLY A 30 16.78 -23.71 -4.10
CA GLY A 30 17.77 -22.74 -3.63
C GLY A 30 18.93 -22.58 -4.62
N PHE A 31 19.47 -23.67 -5.14
CA PHE A 31 20.53 -23.67 -6.14
C PHE A 31 20.10 -22.99 -7.45
N VAL A 32 18.89 -23.30 -7.95
CA VAL A 32 18.32 -22.64 -9.13
C VAL A 32 18.16 -21.13 -8.88
N PHE A 33 17.65 -20.73 -7.71
CA PHE A 33 17.51 -19.32 -7.33
C PHE A 33 18.87 -18.61 -7.26
N LEU A 34 19.90 -19.29 -6.75
CA LEU A 34 21.27 -18.77 -6.71
C LEU A 34 21.86 -18.58 -8.12
N ILE A 35 21.67 -19.53 -9.05
CA ILE A 35 22.13 -19.38 -10.44
C ILE A 35 21.41 -18.23 -11.14
N LEU A 36 20.10 -18.10 -10.91
CA LEU A 36 19.26 -17.06 -11.51
C LEU A 36 19.38 -15.70 -10.80
N SER A 37 20.13 -15.63 -9.69
CA SER A 37 20.38 -14.40 -8.95
C SER A 37 21.11 -13.37 -9.80
N ASP A 38 20.80 -12.10 -9.57
CA ASP A 38 21.42 -10.98 -10.25
C ASP A 38 22.93 -10.91 -10.01
N TRP A 39 23.39 -11.30 -8.81
CA TRP A 39 24.83 -11.35 -8.50
C TRP A 39 25.55 -12.43 -9.29
N THR A 40 24.95 -13.61 -9.45
CA THR A 40 25.52 -14.70 -10.24
C THR A 40 25.52 -14.37 -11.73
N LYS A 41 24.47 -13.70 -12.22
CA LYS A 41 24.46 -13.14 -13.58
C LYS A 41 25.57 -12.12 -13.78
N VAL A 42 25.76 -11.17 -12.86
CA VAL A 42 26.84 -10.17 -12.93
C VAL A 42 28.22 -10.83 -12.84
N TRP A 43 28.39 -11.81 -11.98
CA TRP A 43 29.62 -12.59 -11.85
C TRP A 43 29.94 -13.38 -13.14
N LEU A 44 28.93 -14.06 -13.71
CA LEU A 44 29.04 -14.75 -15.01
C LEU A 44 29.37 -13.77 -16.14
N LEU A 45 28.83 -12.54 -16.14
CA LEU A 45 29.18 -11.51 -17.13
C LEU A 45 30.64 -11.10 -17.02
N GLY A 46 31.14 -10.90 -15.80
CA GLY A 46 32.55 -10.59 -15.53
C GLY A 46 33.48 -11.71 -15.97
N TYR A 47 33.08 -12.96 -15.73
CA TYR A 47 33.86 -14.15 -16.11
C TYR A 47 33.87 -14.39 -17.63
N PHE A 48 32.72 -14.29 -18.30
CA PHE A 48 32.57 -14.59 -19.73
C PHE A 48 32.73 -13.37 -20.67
N LYS A 49 33.03 -12.17 -20.14
CA LYS A 49 33.16 -10.90 -20.91
C LYS A 49 31.98 -10.63 -21.88
N LEU A 50 30.77 -11.03 -21.51
CA LEU A 50 29.57 -10.84 -22.34
C LEU A 50 29.10 -9.38 -22.29
N LYS A 51 28.82 -8.78 -23.47
CA LYS A 51 28.54 -7.34 -23.61
C LYS A 51 27.12 -6.89 -23.22
N LYS A 52 26.16 -7.79 -22.96
CA LYS A 52 24.78 -7.37 -22.63
C LYS A 52 23.94 -8.50 -22.04
N VAL A 53 23.24 -8.22 -20.95
CA VAL A 53 22.00 -8.94 -20.59
C VAL A 53 20.84 -8.14 -21.13
N ARG A 54 19.87 -8.80 -21.78
CA ARG A 54 18.52 -8.22 -21.91
C ARG A 54 17.94 -8.13 -20.50
N SER A 55 18.12 -7.01 -19.81
CA SER A 55 17.40 -6.78 -18.57
C SER A 55 15.92 -6.61 -18.94
N GLY A 56 15.09 -7.60 -18.61
CA GLY A 56 13.66 -7.36 -18.50
C GLY A 56 13.39 -6.20 -17.55
N LYS A 57 12.19 -5.61 -17.61
CA LYS A 57 11.78 -4.60 -16.63
C LYS A 57 11.91 -5.23 -15.23
N ARG A 58 12.77 -4.66 -14.37
CA ARG A 58 13.01 -5.18 -13.01
C ARG A 58 11.76 -5.05 -12.15
N TRP A 59 11.09 -3.90 -12.23
CA TRP A 59 9.78 -3.72 -11.65
C TRP A 59 8.70 -4.31 -12.57
N SER A 60 7.80 -5.10 -12.01
CA SER A 60 6.65 -5.69 -12.72
C SER A 60 5.69 -4.63 -13.28
N ARG A 61 5.78 -3.38 -12.78
CA ARG A 61 4.82 -2.29 -13.00
C ARG A 61 3.40 -2.66 -12.57
N LYS A 62 3.28 -3.65 -11.68
CA LYS A 62 2.02 -4.05 -11.08
C LYS A 62 1.91 -3.53 -9.66
N ILE A 63 0.69 -3.20 -9.26
CA ILE A 63 0.28 -2.88 -7.91
C ILE A 63 -0.52 -4.07 -7.38
N SER A 64 -0.21 -4.47 -6.15
CA SER A 64 -0.97 -5.48 -5.45
C SER A 64 -2.10 -4.79 -4.68
N LYS A 65 -3.31 -5.32 -4.77
CA LYS A 65 -4.52 -4.77 -4.16
C LYS A 65 -5.06 -5.75 -3.14
N TYR A 66 -5.54 -5.24 -2.01
CA TYR A 66 -6.20 -6.03 -0.98
C TYR A 66 -7.44 -5.29 -0.47
N ASN A 67 -8.61 -5.91 -0.65
CA ASN A 67 -9.87 -5.35 -0.18
C ASN A 67 -10.35 -6.10 1.08
N LEU A 68 -10.44 -5.37 2.20
CA LEU A 68 -10.80 -5.94 3.51
C LEU A 68 -12.25 -6.47 3.54
N ILE A 69 -13.19 -5.73 2.96
CA ILE A 69 -14.61 -6.11 2.95
C ILE A 69 -14.79 -7.40 2.15
N LYS A 70 -14.18 -7.47 0.96
CA LYS A 70 -14.14 -8.67 0.11
C LYS A 70 -13.56 -9.88 0.84
N PHE A 71 -12.46 -9.68 1.58
CA PHE A 71 -11.87 -10.74 2.39
C PHE A 71 -12.84 -11.26 3.45
N CYS A 72 -13.48 -10.36 4.21
CA CYS A 72 -14.42 -10.72 5.27
C CYS A 72 -15.68 -11.42 4.73
N LEU A 73 -16.16 -11.03 3.55
CA LEU A 73 -17.25 -11.74 2.87
C LEU A 73 -16.84 -13.17 2.48
N ARG A 74 -15.62 -13.35 1.94
CA ARG A 74 -15.06 -14.67 1.59
C ARG A 74 -14.84 -15.57 2.81
N GLN A 75 -14.54 -15.02 3.98
CA GLN A 75 -14.36 -15.82 5.21
C GLN A 75 -15.63 -16.54 5.66
N GLN A 76 -16.79 -16.15 5.14
CA GLN A 76 -18.06 -16.83 5.38
C GLN A 76 -18.26 -18.06 4.48
N ASP A 77 -17.35 -18.32 3.54
CA ASP A 77 -17.40 -19.54 2.75
C ASP A 77 -17.11 -20.76 3.65
N ASP A 78 -18.03 -21.72 3.63
CA ASP A 78 -17.98 -22.94 4.45
C ASP A 78 -17.55 -24.17 3.62
N SER A 79 -16.87 -23.92 2.49
CA SER A 79 -16.40 -24.95 1.58
C SER A 79 -15.45 -25.96 2.25
N MET A 80 -15.51 -27.22 1.80
CA MET A 80 -14.68 -28.31 2.34
C MET A 80 -13.18 -28.00 2.29
N TRP A 81 -12.75 -27.25 1.27
CA TRP A 81 -11.36 -26.84 1.10
C TRP A 81 -10.90 -25.86 2.20
N ILE A 82 -11.76 -24.92 2.59
CA ILE A 82 -11.50 -23.99 3.70
C ILE A 82 -11.45 -24.72 5.05
N LYS A 83 -12.32 -25.72 5.25
CA LYS A 83 -12.27 -26.60 6.45
C LYS A 83 -10.97 -27.39 6.52
N PHE A 84 -10.51 -27.92 5.37
CA PHE A 84 -9.23 -28.62 5.28
C PHE A 84 -8.05 -27.70 5.64
N LEU A 85 -7.98 -26.51 5.05
CA LEU A 85 -6.93 -25.53 5.38
C LEU A 85 -6.94 -25.13 6.87
N GLY A 86 -8.12 -25.13 7.50
CA GLY A 86 -8.26 -24.90 8.93
C GLY A 86 -7.60 -25.99 9.78
N LYS A 87 -7.78 -27.26 9.40
CA LYS A 87 -7.17 -28.41 10.11
C LYS A 87 -5.64 -28.37 10.10
N ILE A 88 -5.04 -27.88 9.01
CA ILE A 88 -3.59 -27.74 8.88
C ILE A 88 -3.06 -26.36 9.35
N ARG A 89 -3.91 -25.54 10.00
CA ARG A 89 -3.57 -24.24 10.61
C ARG A 89 -2.96 -23.19 9.65
N ILE A 90 -3.09 -23.37 8.33
CA ILE A 90 -2.62 -22.40 7.32
C ILE A 90 -3.75 -21.62 6.63
N LYS A 91 -5.01 -21.85 7.02
CA LYS A 91 -6.19 -21.16 6.45
C LYS A 91 -5.99 -19.66 6.36
N GLU A 92 -5.60 -19.01 7.46
CA GLU A 92 -5.49 -17.56 7.49
C GLU A 92 -4.42 -17.05 6.50
N MET A 93 -3.23 -17.64 6.53
CA MET A 93 -2.16 -17.30 5.60
C MET A 93 -2.60 -17.49 4.14
N VAL A 94 -3.16 -18.64 3.79
CA VAL A 94 -3.59 -18.94 2.41
C VAL A 94 -4.72 -18.01 1.97
N THR A 95 -5.72 -17.77 2.82
CA THR A 95 -6.85 -16.89 2.48
C THR A 95 -6.42 -15.43 2.32
N LYS A 96 -5.45 -14.94 3.11
CA LYS A 96 -4.84 -13.62 2.90
C LYS A 96 -4.19 -13.54 1.51
N HIS A 97 -3.36 -14.51 1.14
CA HIS A 97 -2.67 -14.53 -0.15
C HIS A 97 -3.64 -14.66 -1.34
N LEU A 98 -4.68 -15.49 -1.24
CA LEU A 98 -5.70 -15.63 -2.28
C LEU A 98 -6.59 -14.38 -2.46
N ASN A 99 -6.58 -13.48 -1.47
CA ASN A 99 -7.29 -12.21 -1.57
C ASN A 99 -6.46 -11.10 -2.22
N VAL A 100 -5.17 -11.33 -2.47
CA VAL A 100 -4.32 -10.38 -3.18
C VAL A 100 -4.63 -10.43 -4.66
N GLU A 101 -4.89 -9.26 -5.24
CA GLU A 101 -5.09 -9.07 -6.67
C GLU A 101 -3.92 -8.27 -7.23
N HIS A 102 -3.55 -8.51 -8.48
CA HIS A 102 -2.45 -7.80 -9.14
C HIS A 102 -2.95 -7.12 -10.41
N GLU A 103 -2.71 -5.82 -10.51
CA GLU A 103 -3.10 -5.02 -11.67
C GLU A 103 -1.94 -4.14 -12.11
N ASP A 104 -1.87 -3.76 -13.38
CA ASP A 104 -0.85 -2.82 -13.85
C ASP A 104 -1.10 -1.45 -13.20
N VAL A 105 -0.03 -0.79 -12.73
CA VAL A 105 -0.15 0.54 -12.14
C VAL A 105 -0.49 1.52 -13.24
N ASP A 106 -1.68 2.11 -13.13
CA ASP A 106 -2.21 3.02 -14.11
C ASP A 106 -1.31 4.26 -14.30
N VAL A 107 -1.28 4.78 -15.52
CA VAL A 107 -0.50 5.98 -15.86
C VAL A 107 -1.04 7.21 -15.14
N GLU A 108 -2.36 7.32 -15.00
CA GLU A 108 -3.05 8.39 -14.29
C GLU A 108 -2.63 8.40 -12.81
N VAL A 109 -2.59 7.22 -12.18
CA VAL A 109 -2.14 7.06 -10.79
C VAL A 109 -0.71 7.55 -10.59
N LYS A 110 0.20 7.13 -11.47
CA LYS A 110 1.60 7.61 -11.45
C LYS A 110 1.69 9.12 -11.62
N SER A 111 0.94 9.68 -12.58
CA SER A 111 0.97 11.11 -12.86
C SER A 111 0.44 11.95 -11.69
N PHE A 112 -0.63 11.49 -11.04
CA PHE A 112 -1.23 12.20 -9.92
C PHE A 112 -0.31 12.19 -8.70
N ILE A 113 0.28 11.03 -8.36
CA ILE A 113 1.28 10.92 -7.29
C ILE A 113 2.46 11.85 -7.58
N PHE A 114 3.00 11.81 -8.80
CA PHE A 114 4.13 12.65 -9.19
C PHE A 114 3.80 14.15 -9.06
N GLN A 115 2.65 14.58 -9.58
CA GLN A 115 2.23 15.97 -9.53
C GLN A 115 2.09 16.47 -8.10
N GLN A 116 1.40 15.72 -7.24
CA GLN A 116 1.21 16.06 -5.83
C GLN A 116 2.52 16.16 -5.05
N LEU A 117 3.44 15.23 -5.27
CA LEU A 117 4.76 15.27 -4.64
C LEU A 117 5.61 16.43 -5.17
N LYS A 118 5.49 16.76 -6.47
CA LYS A 118 6.18 17.90 -7.07
C LYS A 118 5.67 19.22 -6.50
N GLU A 119 4.35 19.42 -6.45
CA GLU A 119 3.72 20.60 -5.83
C GLU A 119 4.22 20.76 -4.38
N ARG A 120 4.26 19.66 -3.61
CA ARG A 120 4.80 19.66 -2.25
C ARG A 120 6.29 20.00 -2.16
N SER A 121 7.09 19.66 -3.17
CA SER A 121 8.52 20.01 -3.22
C SER A 121 8.78 21.47 -3.59
N GLU A 122 7.87 22.08 -4.36
CA GLU A 122 7.94 23.50 -4.69
C GLU A 122 7.70 24.36 -3.45
N ASP A 123 6.82 23.93 -2.54
CA ASP A 123 6.65 24.53 -1.21
C ASP A 123 7.99 24.51 -0.42
N VAL A 124 8.82 23.47 -0.56
CA VAL A 124 10.12 23.33 0.13
C VAL A 124 11.22 24.15 -0.53
N ASN A 125 11.33 24.19 -1.86
CA ASN A 125 12.42 24.89 -2.55
C ASN A 125 12.45 26.40 -2.28
N SER A 126 11.36 26.97 -1.76
CA SER A 126 11.31 28.35 -1.28
C SER A 126 12.09 28.59 0.02
N LEU A 127 12.39 27.54 0.80
CA LEU A 127 13.01 27.62 2.12
C LEU A 127 13.96 26.45 2.35
N LEU A 128 15.26 26.74 2.47
CA LEU A 128 16.32 25.89 3.04
C LEU A 128 16.08 25.55 4.53
N ASP A 129 14.84 25.31 4.93
CA ASP A 129 14.43 25.08 6.31
C ASP A 129 14.10 23.59 6.54
N ILE A 130 15.03 22.91 7.20
CA ILE A 130 14.86 21.52 7.65
C ILE A 130 13.61 21.36 8.51
N LYS A 131 13.24 22.38 9.29
CA LYS A 131 12.04 22.33 10.13
C LYS A 131 10.77 22.29 9.28
N LEU A 132 10.73 23.05 8.19
CA LEU A 132 9.63 23.02 7.23
C LEU A 132 9.56 21.67 6.52
N CYS A 133 10.71 21.12 6.11
CA CYS A 133 10.78 19.80 5.49
C CYS A 133 10.25 18.70 6.42
N LYS A 134 10.61 18.73 7.71
CA LYS A 134 10.10 17.79 8.72
C LYS A 134 8.60 17.92 9.01
N LYS A 135 8.03 19.12 8.81
CA LYS A 135 6.58 19.39 8.98
C LYS A 135 5.75 18.98 7.77
N LEU A 136 6.26 19.27 6.57
CA LEU A 136 6.02 18.41 5.39
C LEU A 136 6.57 17.01 5.73
N LEU A 137 6.59 15.94 4.97
CA LEU A 137 6.92 14.59 5.48
C LEU A 137 6.07 14.02 6.67
N SER A 138 5.75 14.76 7.75
CA SER A 138 4.87 14.35 8.85
C SER A 138 3.39 14.43 8.50
N TYR A 139 3.00 15.26 7.52
CA TYR A 139 1.60 15.28 7.06
C TYR A 139 1.18 13.94 6.48
N ARG A 140 -0.02 13.51 6.88
CA ARG A 140 -0.63 12.22 6.49
C ARG A 140 -2.11 12.36 6.13
N GLY A 141 -2.47 13.51 5.56
CA GLY A 141 -3.83 13.88 5.16
C GLY A 141 -4.25 15.24 5.71
N ASP A 142 -3.69 15.64 6.85
CA ASP A 142 -4.07 16.85 7.58
C ASP A 142 -3.75 18.14 6.84
N ASN A 143 -2.69 18.20 6.03
CA ASN A 143 -2.42 19.37 5.20
C ASN A 143 -3.46 19.56 4.07
N VAL A 144 -3.93 18.46 3.47
CA VAL A 144 -5.06 18.50 2.52
C VAL A 144 -6.33 18.98 3.22
N LEU A 145 -6.61 18.43 4.40
CA LEU A 145 -7.80 18.78 5.17
C LEU A 145 -7.77 20.24 5.66
N GLU A 146 -6.61 20.77 6.02
CA GLU A 146 -6.42 22.17 6.40
C GLU A 146 -6.70 23.11 5.22
N LYS A 147 -6.10 22.84 4.05
CA LYS A 147 -6.29 23.63 2.82
C LYS A 147 -7.75 23.66 2.32
N LEU A 148 -8.54 22.64 2.68
CA LEU A 148 -9.95 22.50 2.29
C LEU A 148 -10.93 22.82 3.43
N GLU A 149 -10.45 23.40 4.53
CA GLU A 149 -11.26 23.79 5.70
C GLU A 149 -12.09 22.62 6.29
N CYS A 150 -11.55 21.40 6.19
CA CYS A 150 -12.16 20.16 6.68
C CYS A 150 -11.41 19.56 7.88
N LEU A 151 -10.32 20.19 8.32
CA LEU A 151 -9.46 19.65 9.37
C LEU A 151 -10.22 19.43 10.68
N ASP A 152 -10.98 20.41 11.18
CA ASP A 152 -11.70 20.25 12.44
C ASP A 152 -12.76 19.15 12.42
N LEU A 153 -13.35 18.89 11.24
CA LEU A 153 -14.33 17.83 11.05
C LEU A 153 -13.69 16.45 10.99
N LEU A 154 -12.49 16.33 10.39
CA LEU A 154 -11.90 15.05 9.99
C LEU A 154 -10.57 14.71 10.67
N LYS A 155 -9.97 15.60 11.48
CA LYS A 155 -8.68 15.37 12.18
C LYS A 155 -8.69 14.14 13.09
N TRP A 156 -9.85 13.80 13.65
CA TRP A 156 -10.06 12.60 14.46
C TRP A 156 -9.73 11.31 13.68
N SER A 157 -9.84 11.36 12.35
CA SER A 157 -9.60 10.23 11.46
C SER A 157 -8.17 10.17 10.92
N THR A 158 -7.36 11.21 11.11
CA THR A 158 -6.00 11.33 10.56
C THR A 158 -4.96 11.55 11.66
N ILE A 159 -4.95 12.68 12.35
CA ILE A 159 -3.86 13.08 13.26
C ILE A 159 -4.11 12.78 14.73
N ASP A 160 -5.37 12.62 15.16
CA ASP A 160 -5.69 12.34 16.57
C ASP A 160 -5.61 10.85 16.94
N VAL A 161 -5.29 9.98 15.97
CA VAL A 161 -5.17 8.52 16.15
C VAL A 161 -3.83 8.00 15.62
N GLU A 162 -3.48 6.74 15.87
CA GLU A 162 -2.26 6.14 15.29
C GLU A 162 -2.39 5.92 13.77
N PHE A 163 -1.27 5.87 13.05
CA PHE A 163 -1.27 5.79 11.58
C PHE A 163 -2.03 4.57 11.05
N ASP A 164 -1.84 3.39 11.66
CA ASP A 164 -2.51 2.18 11.22
C ASP A 164 -4.03 2.21 11.50
N HIS A 165 -4.48 2.93 12.54
CA HIS A 165 -5.90 3.24 12.74
C HIS A 165 -6.42 4.05 11.56
N SER A 166 -5.78 5.18 11.21
CA SER A 166 -6.16 6.00 10.06
C SER A 166 -6.21 5.21 8.76
N LEU A 167 -5.18 4.40 8.48
CA LEU A 167 -5.11 3.60 7.25
C LEU A 167 -6.31 2.65 7.13
N LEU A 168 -6.60 1.86 8.18
CA LEU A 168 -7.70 0.91 8.18
C LEU A 168 -9.07 1.61 8.07
N LEU A 169 -9.30 2.67 8.85
CA LEU A 169 -10.60 3.35 8.87
C LEU A 169 -10.86 4.08 7.53
N TRP A 170 -9.84 4.75 6.96
CA TRP A 170 -9.95 5.41 5.65
C TRP A 170 -10.12 4.40 4.53
N HIS A 171 -9.50 3.20 4.63
CA HIS A 171 -9.73 2.12 3.67
C HIS A 171 -11.20 1.75 3.63
N ILE A 172 -11.79 1.45 4.79
CA ILE A 172 -13.21 1.09 4.92
C ILE A 172 -14.10 2.22 4.40
N ALA A 173 -13.85 3.46 4.83
CA ALA A 173 -14.63 4.62 4.40
C ALA A 173 -14.60 4.82 2.88
N THR A 174 -13.41 4.68 2.27
CA THR A 174 -13.23 4.78 0.81
C THR A 174 -14.06 3.73 0.08
N GLN A 175 -14.09 2.49 0.56
CA GLN A 175 -14.90 1.43 -0.05
C GLN A 175 -16.40 1.74 0.06
N ILE A 176 -16.86 2.12 1.27
CA ILE A 176 -18.27 2.46 1.50
C ILE A 176 -18.71 3.63 0.61
N CYS A 177 -17.96 4.74 0.62
CA CYS A 177 -18.27 5.90 -0.21
C CYS A 177 -18.35 5.55 -1.71
N TYR A 178 -17.43 4.71 -2.20
CA TYR A 178 -17.45 4.29 -3.61
C TYR A 178 -18.73 3.53 -3.96
N TYR A 179 -19.09 2.52 -3.18
CA TYR A 179 -20.25 1.69 -3.50
C TYR A 179 -21.56 2.45 -3.32
N GLU A 180 -21.65 3.37 -2.36
CA GLU A 180 -22.80 4.27 -2.23
C GLU A 180 -22.94 5.22 -3.42
N ASP A 181 -21.84 5.80 -3.90
CA ASP A 181 -21.87 6.67 -5.08
C ASP A 181 -22.21 5.87 -6.36
N VAL A 182 -21.67 4.66 -6.52
CA VAL A 182 -22.02 3.76 -7.63
C VAL A 182 -23.51 3.43 -7.61
N LYS A 183 -24.06 3.13 -6.42
CA LYS A 183 -25.48 2.85 -6.23
C LYS A 183 -26.33 4.07 -6.60
N ARG A 184 -25.96 5.27 -6.15
CA ARG A 184 -26.65 6.54 -6.43
C ARG A 184 -26.62 6.93 -7.91
N LEU A 185 -25.50 6.66 -8.60
CA LEU A 185 -25.28 7.06 -9.99
C LEU A 185 -25.57 5.97 -11.02
N LYS A 186 -26.13 4.83 -10.58
CA LYS A 186 -26.40 3.67 -11.43
C LYS A 186 -27.28 4.05 -12.62
N GLY A 187 -26.80 3.74 -13.83
CA GLY A 187 -27.52 4.02 -15.08
C GLY A 187 -27.39 5.47 -15.61
N SER A 188 -26.53 6.30 -15.01
CA SER A 188 -26.23 7.65 -15.49
C SER A 188 -24.86 7.73 -16.18
N ASN A 189 -24.69 8.73 -17.07
CA ASN A 189 -23.37 9.05 -17.67
C ASN A 189 -22.34 9.48 -16.61
N SER A 190 -22.79 9.94 -15.44
CA SER A 190 -21.94 10.34 -14.32
C SER A 190 -21.18 9.18 -13.68
N LEU A 191 -21.57 7.92 -13.93
CA LEU A 191 -20.87 6.74 -13.41
C LEU A 191 -19.45 6.61 -13.99
N GLU A 192 -19.25 6.97 -15.26
CA GLU A 192 -17.92 6.96 -15.86
C GLU A 192 -17.02 8.02 -15.20
N ASN A 193 -17.56 9.22 -14.96
CA ASN A 193 -16.86 10.28 -14.25
C ASN A 193 -16.52 9.88 -12.81
N LEU A 194 -17.45 9.25 -12.08
CA LEU A 194 -17.18 8.69 -10.75
C LEU A 194 -16.01 7.71 -10.79
N ASN A 195 -16.03 6.77 -11.74
CA ASN A 195 -14.96 5.78 -11.87
C ASN A 195 -13.61 6.45 -12.13
N LYS A 196 -13.56 7.51 -12.95
CA LYS A 196 -12.33 8.29 -13.17
C LYS A 196 -11.87 9.01 -11.90
N CYS A 197 -12.75 9.77 -11.25
CA CYS A 197 -12.41 10.57 -10.07
C CYS A 197 -12.03 9.72 -8.84
N SER A 198 -12.66 8.56 -8.64
CA SER A 198 -12.41 7.69 -7.48
C SER A 198 -11.30 6.66 -7.69
N LYS A 199 -10.82 6.47 -8.93
CA LYS A 199 -9.85 5.43 -9.29
C LYS A 199 -8.62 5.45 -8.40
N LEU A 200 -7.94 6.60 -8.32
CA LEU A 200 -6.69 6.74 -7.57
C LEU A 200 -6.86 6.33 -6.10
N SER A 201 -7.80 6.94 -5.39
CA SER A 201 -8.04 6.65 -3.98
C SER A 201 -8.39 5.19 -3.74
N LYS A 202 -9.16 4.54 -4.64
CA LYS A 202 -9.39 3.09 -4.55
C LYS A 202 -8.11 2.28 -4.71
N GLU A 203 -7.29 2.58 -5.71
CA GLU A 203 -6.05 1.85 -5.93
C GLU A 203 -5.07 2.02 -4.77
N LEU A 204 -4.92 3.23 -4.27
CA LEU A 204 -4.03 3.52 -3.15
C LEU A 204 -4.57 2.95 -1.84
N SER A 205 -5.89 3.01 -1.62
CA SER A 205 -6.55 2.39 -0.48
C SER A 205 -6.35 0.87 -0.46
N ASP A 206 -6.59 0.19 -1.58
CA ASP A 206 -6.38 -1.26 -1.67
C ASP A 206 -4.89 -1.64 -1.60
N TYR A 207 -3.99 -0.81 -2.12
CA TYR A 207 -2.54 -1.03 -2.05
C TYR A 207 -1.96 -0.84 -0.65
N THR A 208 -2.35 0.21 0.05
CA THR A 208 -1.90 0.45 1.43
C THR A 208 -2.46 -0.61 2.37
N MET A 209 -3.69 -1.06 2.15
CA MET A 209 -4.24 -2.23 2.84
C MET A 209 -3.45 -3.51 2.53
N TYR A 210 -3.01 -3.71 1.28
CA TYR A 210 -2.11 -4.80 0.93
C TYR A 210 -0.79 -4.73 1.69
N LEU A 211 -0.16 -3.54 1.78
CA LEU A 211 1.05 -3.35 2.56
C LEU A 211 0.83 -3.70 4.03
N LEU A 212 -0.27 -3.26 4.63
CA LEU A 212 -0.58 -3.55 6.03
C LEU A 212 -0.69 -5.06 6.31
N VAL A 213 -1.27 -5.83 5.39
CA VAL A 213 -1.47 -7.28 5.57
C VAL A 213 -0.23 -8.10 5.20
N MET A 214 0.46 -7.72 4.13
CA MET A 214 1.49 -8.56 3.51
C MET A 214 2.92 -8.08 3.78
N TYR A 215 3.10 -6.79 4.05
CA TYR A 215 4.38 -6.16 4.34
C TYR A 215 4.29 -5.14 5.49
N PRO A 216 3.77 -5.52 6.67
CA PRO A 216 3.56 -4.58 7.78
C PRO A 216 4.84 -3.84 8.20
N ASN A 217 6.01 -4.48 8.04
CA ASN A 217 7.31 -3.87 8.33
C ASN A 217 7.66 -2.68 7.42
N MET A 218 6.97 -2.50 6.29
CA MET A 218 7.13 -1.35 5.40
C MET A 218 6.22 -0.17 5.78
N LEU A 219 5.42 -0.31 6.83
CA LEU A 219 4.59 0.77 7.38
C LEU A 219 5.16 1.24 8.72
N PRO A 220 4.79 2.45 9.17
CA PRO A 220 5.10 2.93 10.51
C PRO A 220 4.73 1.90 11.58
N ASN A 221 5.59 1.78 12.61
CA ASN A 221 5.34 0.91 13.74
C ASN A 221 4.01 1.27 14.44
N GLY A 222 3.28 0.25 14.85
CA GLY A 222 1.98 0.40 15.51
C GLY A 222 1.36 -0.97 15.80
N ILE A 223 0.07 -0.98 16.14
CA ILE A 223 -0.68 -2.22 16.40
C ILE A 223 -1.54 -2.65 15.21
N GLY A 224 -1.08 -2.36 13.99
CA GLY A 224 -1.84 -2.53 12.75
C GLY A 224 -2.31 -3.95 12.50
N GLU A 225 -1.50 -4.95 12.83
CA GLU A 225 -1.90 -6.36 12.73
C GLU A 225 -3.06 -6.69 13.68
N ILE A 226 -2.99 -6.22 14.93
CA ILE A 226 -4.04 -6.42 15.95
C ILE A 226 -5.33 -5.73 15.50
N ARG A 227 -5.25 -4.45 15.08
CA ARG A 227 -6.41 -3.71 14.59
C ARG A 227 -7.03 -4.37 13.36
N TYR A 228 -6.21 -4.84 12.43
CA TYR A 228 -6.68 -5.57 11.25
C TYR A 228 -7.44 -6.85 11.64
N ILE A 229 -6.89 -7.64 12.57
CA ILE A 229 -7.53 -8.89 13.03
C ILE A 229 -8.87 -8.60 13.71
N ASP A 230 -8.90 -7.65 14.65
CA ASP A 230 -10.12 -7.26 15.37
C ASP A 230 -11.18 -6.71 14.41
N THR A 231 -10.75 -5.89 13.44
CA THR A 231 -11.63 -5.32 12.41
C THR A 231 -12.19 -6.39 11.49
N CYS A 232 -11.38 -7.36 11.05
CA CYS A 232 -11.84 -8.49 10.25
C CYS A 232 -12.81 -9.39 11.04
N ALA A 233 -12.51 -9.66 12.31
CA ALA A 233 -13.38 -10.44 13.17
C ALA A 233 -14.73 -9.77 13.36
N GLU A 234 -14.74 -8.45 13.58
CA GLU A 234 -15.97 -7.68 13.69
C GLU A 234 -16.76 -7.64 12.38
N ALA A 235 -16.11 -7.32 11.26
CA ALA A 235 -16.76 -7.28 9.95
C ALA A 235 -17.33 -8.64 9.57
N THR A 236 -16.61 -9.72 9.85
CA THR A 236 -17.09 -11.09 9.61
C THR A 236 -18.32 -11.40 10.46
N ARG A 237 -18.33 -11.06 11.76
CA ARG A 237 -19.50 -11.26 12.63
C ARG A 237 -20.70 -10.42 12.17
N PHE A 238 -20.45 -9.18 11.77
CA PHE A 238 -21.48 -8.28 11.25
C PHE A 238 -22.10 -8.88 9.99
N PHE A 239 -21.29 -9.23 8.98
CA PHE A 239 -21.79 -9.77 7.73
C PHE A 239 -22.41 -11.17 7.89
N GLN A 240 -21.95 -12.01 8.82
CA GLN A 240 -22.59 -13.30 9.11
C GLN A 240 -24.02 -13.14 9.64
N LYS A 241 -24.28 -12.11 10.47
CA LYS A 241 -25.63 -11.79 10.91
C LYS A 241 -26.50 -11.37 9.73
N MET A 242 -25.93 -10.59 8.79
CA MET A 242 -26.64 -10.09 7.61
C MET A 242 -26.85 -11.13 6.51
N ARG A 243 -25.89 -12.04 6.27
CA ARG A 243 -25.97 -13.08 5.23
C ARG A 243 -27.11 -14.07 5.46
N LYS A 244 -27.49 -14.29 6.72
CA LYS A 244 -28.69 -15.05 7.07
C LYS A 244 -29.97 -14.42 6.50
N THR A 245 -29.89 -13.18 6.05
CA THR A 245 -31.00 -12.38 5.52
C THR A 245 -30.91 -12.19 4.00
N ILE A 246 -29.72 -11.97 3.41
CA ILE A 246 -29.51 -11.69 1.96
C ILE A 246 -28.18 -12.27 1.45
N GLY A 247 -28.14 -12.77 0.20
CA GLY A 247 -26.92 -13.26 -0.47
C GLY A 247 -25.93 -12.13 -0.76
N THR A 248 -24.94 -11.93 0.10
CA THR A 248 -24.25 -10.63 0.23
C THR A 248 -23.20 -10.38 -0.84
N LYS A 249 -23.49 -9.43 -1.74
CA LYS A 249 -22.46 -8.81 -2.61
C LYS A 249 -21.72 -7.68 -1.87
N ILE A 250 -20.59 -7.24 -2.40
CA ILE A 250 -19.77 -6.19 -1.77
C ILE A 250 -20.49 -4.84 -1.71
N ASP A 251 -21.29 -4.50 -2.73
CA ASP A 251 -22.09 -3.29 -2.78
C ASP A 251 -23.18 -3.29 -1.69
N GLU A 252 -23.87 -4.43 -1.52
CA GLU A 252 -24.84 -4.63 -0.44
C GLU A 252 -24.16 -4.54 0.94
N ALA A 253 -23.02 -5.21 1.12
CA ALA A 253 -22.27 -5.17 2.39
C ALA A 253 -21.82 -3.76 2.77
N CYS A 254 -21.37 -2.96 1.79
CA CYS A 254 -20.99 -1.57 2.01
C CYS A 254 -22.21 -0.71 2.37
N HIS A 255 -23.35 -0.93 1.72
CA HIS A 255 -24.58 -0.23 2.03
C HIS A 255 -25.06 -0.51 3.46
N GLU A 256 -25.04 -1.77 3.88
CA GLU A 256 -25.40 -2.13 5.27
C GLU A 256 -24.46 -1.47 6.28
N LEU A 257 -23.14 -1.44 6.01
CA LEU A 257 -22.20 -0.72 6.86
C LEU A 257 -22.45 0.79 6.89
N TYR A 258 -22.98 1.36 5.80
CA TYR A 258 -23.32 2.78 5.72
C TYR A 258 -24.57 3.11 6.54
N GLU A 259 -25.59 2.26 6.53
CA GLU A 259 -26.87 2.50 7.23
C GLU A 259 -26.80 2.26 8.75
N VAL A 260 -25.81 1.49 9.23
CA VAL A 260 -25.63 1.19 10.65
C VAL A 260 -25.51 2.45 11.51
N ASP A 261 -26.22 2.51 12.63
CA ASP A 261 -26.04 3.54 13.66
C ASP A 261 -24.68 3.36 14.36
N THR A 262 -23.76 4.29 14.08
CA THR A 262 -22.38 4.23 14.55
C THR A 262 -22.25 4.72 15.99
N ASP A 263 -23.09 5.66 16.40
CA ASP A 263 -22.97 6.34 17.70
C ASP A 263 -23.34 5.36 18.82
N LEU A 264 -24.39 4.57 18.61
CA LEU A 264 -24.80 3.51 19.53
C LEU A 264 -23.75 2.39 19.67
N LEU A 265 -23.05 2.04 18.58
CA LEU A 265 -22.10 0.92 18.57
C LEU A 265 -20.73 1.27 19.14
N GLU A 266 -20.32 2.53 19.07
CA GLU A 266 -19.09 3.02 19.71
C GLU A 266 -19.26 3.07 21.24
N GLU A 267 -20.43 3.49 21.74
CA GLU A 267 -20.73 3.52 23.18
C GLU A 267 -20.78 2.12 23.83
N LEU A 268 -21.24 1.10 23.09
CA LEU A 268 -21.40 -0.27 23.60
C LEU A 268 -20.09 -1.06 23.72
N LYS A 269 -18.98 -0.60 23.13
CA LYS A 269 -17.78 -1.42 22.93
C LYS A 269 -16.77 -1.46 24.09
N GLY A 270 -16.70 -0.41 24.90
CA GLY A 270 -15.63 -0.27 25.89
C GLY A 270 -14.22 -0.47 25.28
N ASP A 271 -13.19 -0.71 26.10
CA ASP A 271 -11.79 -0.83 25.64
C ASP A 271 -11.38 -2.25 25.17
N THR A 272 -12.35 -3.14 24.94
CA THR A 272 -12.05 -4.58 24.74
C THR A 272 -11.65 -4.97 23.31
N SER A 273 -12.01 -4.17 22.29
CA SER A 273 -11.72 -4.43 20.88
C SER A 273 -11.04 -3.22 20.25
N LYS A 274 -9.95 -3.44 19.49
CA LYS A 274 -9.25 -2.37 18.76
C LYS A 274 -9.76 -2.21 17.31
N SER A 275 -10.92 -2.80 17.00
CA SER A 275 -11.55 -2.72 15.68
C SER A 275 -11.92 -1.29 15.28
N VAL A 276 -11.70 -0.97 14.00
CA VAL A 276 -12.03 0.33 13.42
C VAL A 276 -13.21 0.29 12.44
N LEU A 277 -13.98 -0.81 12.40
CA LEU A 277 -15.03 -1.01 11.40
C LEU A 277 -16.06 0.12 11.37
N PHE A 278 -16.66 0.43 12.53
CA PHE A 278 -17.70 1.45 12.63
C PHE A 278 -17.14 2.87 12.62
N TYR A 279 -15.88 3.08 13.02
CA TYR A 279 -15.18 4.34 12.76
C TYR A 279 -15.04 4.59 11.24
N GLY A 280 -14.75 3.55 10.45
CA GLY A 280 -14.76 3.62 9.00
C GLY A 280 -16.14 3.97 8.43
N SER A 281 -17.21 3.36 8.95
CA SER A 281 -18.60 3.72 8.59
C SER A 281 -18.93 5.18 8.93
N ARG A 282 -18.54 5.64 10.12
CA ARG A 282 -18.75 7.02 10.58
C ARG A 282 -18.04 8.02 9.69
N LEU A 283 -16.78 7.76 9.35
CA LEU A 283 -16.04 8.59 8.38
C LEU A 283 -16.74 8.58 7.02
N ALA A 284 -17.21 7.44 6.53
CA ALA A 284 -17.92 7.35 5.25
C ALA A 284 -19.16 8.26 5.20
N LYS A 285 -19.95 8.28 6.29
CA LYS A 285 -21.10 9.19 6.43
C LYS A 285 -20.67 10.65 6.38
N GLN A 286 -19.65 11.04 7.14
CA GLN A 286 -19.13 12.42 7.13
C GLN A 286 -18.64 12.84 5.74
N LEU A 287 -17.93 11.95 5.03
CA LEU A 287 -17.49 12.19 3.65
C LEU A 287 -18.67 12.33 2.68
N GLN A 288 -19.74 11.55 2.85
CA GLN A 288 -20.95 11.67 2.02
C GLN A 288 -21.73 12.95 2.29
N THR A 289 -21.84 13.36 3.55
CA THR A 289 -22.42 14.65 3.94
C THR A 289 -21.65 15.81 3.32
N LEU A 290 -20.31 15.76 3.37
CA LEU A 290 -19.44 16.75 2.71
C LEU A 290 -19.72 16.80 1.21
N GLY A 291 -19.73 15.65 0.52
CA GLY A 291 -19.97 15.59 -0.92
C GLY A 291 -21.37 16.02 -1.38
N SER A 292 -22.31 16.17 -0.45
CA SER A 292 -23.70 16.60 -0.71
C SER A 292 -23.95 18.07 -0.34
N ARG A 293 -22.98 18.77 0.26
CA ARG A 293 -23.05 20.19 0.62
C ARG A 293 -23.01 21.05 -0.65
N GLY A 294 -23.72 22.19 -0.70
CA GLY A 294 -23.93 22.95 -1.94
C GLY A 294 -22.67 23.52 -2.62
N ASP A 295 -21.60 23.80 -1.87
CA ASP A 295 -20.27 24.21 -2.36
C ASP A 295 -19.34 23.02 -2.66
N TRP A 296 -19.86 21.81 -2.49
CA TRP A 296 -19.21 20.54 -2.72
C TRP A 296 -19.99 19.69 -3.72
N GLY A 297 -19.29 18.73 -4.31
CA GLY A 297 -19.87 17.70 -5.16
C GLY A 297 -19.05 16.43 -5.03
N PHE A 298 -19.51 15.34 -5.63
CA PHE A 298 -18.78 14.07 -5.57
C PHE A 298 -17.36 14.20 -6.15
N GLU A 299 -17.16 15.01 -7.19
CA GLU A 299 -15.84 15.25 -7.79
C GLU A 299 -14.86 15.88 -6.79
N LYS A 300 -15.27 16.96 -6.12
CA LYS A 300 -14.45 17.64 -5.09
C LYS A 300 -14.18 16.74 -3.89
N LYS A 301 -15.17 15.95 -3.47
CA LYS A 301 -15.01 14.93 -2.43
C LYS A 301 -13.94 13.90 -2.80
N TRP A 302 -14.03 13.33 -4.00
CA TRP A 302 -13.07 12.33 -4.46
C TRP A 302 -11.68 12.91 -4.71
N ASP A 303 -11.56 14.16 -5.18
CA ASP A 303 -10.28 14.86 -5.26
C ASP A 303 -9.63 14.98 -3.87
N MET A 304 -10.38 15.42 -2.85
CA MET A 304 -9.86 15.45 -1.47
C MET A 304 -9.39 14.06 -1.02
N ILE A 305 -10.21 13.02 -1.18
CA ILE A 305 -9.87 11.65 -0.76
C ILE A 305 -8.61 11.16 -1.50
N ASN A 306 -8.49 11.42 -2.80
CA ASN A 306 -7.29 11.13 -3.60
C ASN A 306 -6.05 11.78 -3.02
N ARG A 307 -6.12 13.08 -2.68
CA ARG A 307 -4.99 13.83 -2.13
C ARG A 307 -4.60 13.32 -0.73
N VAL A 308 -5.56 12.98 0.12
CA VAL A 308 -5.30 12.37 1.44
C VAL A 308 -4.56 11.04 1.29
N TRP A 309 -4.99 10.15 0.38
CA TRP A 309 -4.30 8.88 0.14
C TRP A 309 -2.86 9.06 -0.36
N VAL A 310 -2.60 10.09 -1.19
CA VAL A 310 -1.23 10.41 -1.60
C VAL A 310 -0.39 10.88 -0.40
N GLU A 311 -0.94 11.68 0.51
CA GLU A 311 -0.22 12.08 1.73
C GLU A 311 0.04 10.89 2.66
N MET A 312 -0.92 9.99 2.85
CA MET A 312 -0.71 8.76 3.64
C MET A 312 0.34 7.84 3.01
N LEU A 313 0.34 7.71 1.69
CA LEU A 313 1.35 6.93 0.96
C LEU A 313 2.75 7.55 1.10
N ALA A 314 2.85 8.87 0.98
CA ALA A 314 4.10 9.60 1.18
C ALA A 314 4.61 9.48 2.62
N TYR A 315 3.71 9.61 3.61
CA TYR A 315 4.03 9.43 5.02
C TYR A 315 4.58 8.02 5.28
N ALA A 316 3.91 6.98 4.77
CA ALA A 316 4.38 5.60 4.88
C ALA A 316 5.74 5.40 4.21
N ALA A 317 5.98 6.01 3.04
CA ALA A 317 7.24 5.90 2.32
C ALA A 317 8.43 6.53 3.07
N VAL A 318 8.21 7.63 3.78
CA VAL A 318 9.26 8.29 4.58
C VAL A 318 9.59 7.50 5.84
N HIS A 319 8.56 6.92 6.47
CA HIS A 319 8.70 6.22 7.74
C HIS A 319 8.99 4.72 7.58
N CYS A 320 9.07 4.23 6.34
CA CYS A 320 9.57 2.90 6.05
C CYS A 320 11.10 2.89 6.15
N GLY A 321 11.65 1.91 6.87
CA GLY A 321 13.10 1.80 7.00
C GLY A 321 13.78 1.55 5.64
N TRP A 322 14.97 2.14 5.47
CA TRP A 322 15.77 1.94 4.25
C TRP A 322 16.19 0.49 4.02
N LYS A 323 16.29 -0.29 5.10
CA LYS A 323 16.54 -1.73 5.03
C LYS A 323 15.40 -2.44 4.28
N GLU A 324 14.16 -2.11 4.60
CA GLU A 324 12.96 -2.67 4.01
C GLU A 324 12.80 -2.21 2.55
N HIS A 325 13.02 -0.92 2.27
CA HIS A 325 13.09 -0.43 0.88
C HIS A 325 14.18 -1.14 0.06
N GLY A 326 15.37 -1.31 0.63
CA GLY A 326 16.48 -2.02 0.01
C GLY A 326 16.16 -3.49 -0.27
N GLN A 327 15.44 -4.17 0.62
CA GLN A 327 14.97 -5.54 0.40
C GLN A 327 14.01 -5.63 -0.79
N GLN A 328 13.09 -4.67 -0.94
CA GLN A 328 12.18 -4.66 -2.10
C GLN A 328 12.89 -4.34 -3.41
N LEU A 329 13.88 -3.43 -3.42
CA LEU A 329 14.68 -3.13 -4.62
C LEU A 329 15.39 -4.37 -5.18
N ARG A 330 15.84 -5.28 -4.31
CA ARG A 330 16.44 -6.57 -4.73
C ARG A 330 15.46 -7.47 -5.49
N ARG A 331 14.15 -7.26 -5.34
CA ARG A 331 13.07 -8.03 -5.98
C ARG A 331 12.40 -7.29 -7.14
N GLY A 332 12.95 -6.13 -7.53
CA GLY A 332 12.39 -5.30 -8.60
C GLY A 332 11.75 -4.01 -8.13
N GLY A 333 11.57 -3.82 -6.83
CA GLY A 333 10.91 -2.66 -6.22
C GLY A 333 9.42 -2.88 -5.94
N GLU A 334 8.91 -2.10 -5.00
CA GLU A 334 7.50 -1.96 -4.66
C GLU A 334 7.08 -0.51 -4.87
N LEU A 335 5.80 -0.23 -5.15
CA LEU A 335 5.33 1.15 -5.40
C LEU A 335 5.73 2.12 -4.28
N LEU A 336 5.65 1.70 -3.01
CA LEU A 336 6.08 2.51 -1.87
C LEU A 336 7.56 2.89 -1.96
N THR A 337 8.43 1.96 -2.36
CA THR A 337 9.86 2.22 -2.56
C THR A 337 10.10 3.16 -3.73
N HIS A 338 9.32 3.06 -4.80
CA HIS A 338 9.37 4.01 -5.90
C HIS A 338 8.98 5.43 -5.45
N VAL A 339 7.94 5.55 -4.63
CA VAL A 339 7.52 6.83 -4.03
C VAL A 339 8.62 7.39 -3.14
N CYS A 340 9.24 6.58 -2.28
CA CYS A 340 10.36 7.00 -1.43
C CYS A 340 11.54 7.55 -2.26
N VAL A 341 11.95 6.84 -3.31
CA VAL A 341 13.03 7.29 -4.22
C VAL A 341 12.64 8.58 -4.96
N LEU A 342 11.39 8.69 -5.41
CA LEU A 342 10.89 9.91 -6.05
C LEU A 342 10.90 11.10 -5.08
N MET A 343 10.46 10.91 -3.84
CA MET A 343 10.51 11.94 -2.80
C MET A 343 11.94 12.39 -2.54
N ALA A 344 12.89 11.45 -2.42
CA ALA A 344 14.30 11.78 -2.29
C ALA A 344 14.84 12.60 -3.49
N HIS A 345 14.38 12.29 -4.72
CA HIS A 345 14.74 13.07 -5.92
C HIS A 345 14.29 14.53 -5.83
N LEU A 346 13.09 14.73 -5.30
CA LEU A 346 12.44 16.03 -5.18
C LEU A 346 12.95 16.82 -3.96
N GLY A 347 13.99 16.34 -3.26
CA GLY A 347 14.50 16.96 -2.04
C GLY A 347 13.62 16.76 -0.80
N LEU A 348 12.60 15.91 -0.89
CA LEU A 348 11.68 15.56 0.19
C LEU A 348 12.22 14.37 0.99
N SER A 349 13.43 14.52 1.55
CA SER A 349 14.07 13.49 2.38
C SER A 349 14.94 14.14 3.44
N GLU A 350 14.77 13.72 4.70
CA GLU A 350 15.60 14.17 5.82
C GLU A 350 17.09 13.90 5.56
N GLN A 351 17.42 12.76 4.94
CA GLN A 351 18.80 12.34 4.72
C GLN A 351 19.52 13.16 3.65
N TYR A 352 18.79 13.63 2.63
CA TYR A 352 19.36 14.51 1.59
C TYR A 352 19.77 15.86 2.19
N GLN A 353 18.96 16.39 3.11
CA GLN A 353 19.21 17.69 3.72
C GLN A 353 20.35 17.66 4.76
N ILE A 354 20.48 16.57 5.53
CA ILE A 354 21.62 16.38 6.45
C ILE A 354 22.96 16.32 5.70
N GLN A 355 22.98 15.72 4.49
CA GLN A 355 24.19 15.70 3.66
C GLN A 355 24.53 17.10 3.10
N LYS A 356 23.51 17.89 2.75
CA LYS A 356 23.69 19.26 2.25
C LYS A 356 24.23 20.22 3.32
N GLU A 357 23.69 20.18 4.54
CA GLU A 357 24.24 20.95 5.67
C GLU A 357 25.70 20.60 5.94
N ASN A 358 26.03 19.30 5.97
CA ASN A 358 27.41 18.86 6.19
C ASN A 358 28.35 19.34 5.07
N SER A 359 27.90 19.39 3.81
CA SER A 359 28.70 19.96 2.71
C SER A 359 28.86 21.47 2.79
N GLU A 360 27.84 22.21 3.23
CA GLU A 360 27.90 23.68 3.40
C GLU A 360 28.76 24.06 4.62
N THR A 361 28.80 23.27 5.69
CA THR A 361 29.74 23.46 6.81
C THR A 361 31.20 23.10 6.49
N HIS A 362 31.45 22.40 5.38
CA HIS A 362 32.77 21.95 4.96
C HIS A 362 33.30 22.67 3.71
N GLU A 363 32.69 23.80 3.33
CA GLU A 363 33.05 24.60 2.16
C GLU A 363 34.37 25.40 2.32
N ASP A 364 35.41 24.75 2.85
CA ASP A 364 36.80 25.23 2.82
C ASP A 364 37.76 24.25 2.14
N LYS A 365 37.30 23.11 1.60
CA LYS A 365 38.13 22.24 0.73
C LYS A 365 37.30 21.59 -0.39
N LEU A 366 37.40 22.19 -1.57
CA LEU A 366 36.90 21.67 -2.85
C LEU A 366 37.36 20.23 -3.14
N ILE A 367 36.41 19.39 -3.55
CA ILE A 367 36.60 18.45 -4.68
C ILE A 367 35.35 18.58 -5.56
N GLU A 368 35.51 19.20 -6.73
CA GLU A 368 34.48 19.23 -7.78
C GLU A 368 34.15 17.81 -8.25
N CYS A 369 32.87 17.42 -8.22
CA CYS A 369 32.40 16.24 -8.93
C CYS A 369 32.13 16.58 -10.40
N PRO A 370 32.59 15.77 -11.37
CA PRO A 370 32.44 16.07 -12.78
C PRO A 370 30.99 15.91 -13.27
N PRO A 371 30.54 16.70 -14.27
CA PRO A 371 29.19 16.65 -14.81
C PRO A 371 29.09 15.50 -15.82
N ALA A 372 28.72 14.30 -15.37
CA ALA A 372 28.44 13.21 -16.30
C ALA A 372 27.45 12.19 -15.73
N CYS A 373 26.25 12.16 -16.34
CA CYS A 373 25.24 11.11 -16.20
C CYS A 373 24.80 10.77 -14.77
N ASP A 374 23.87 11.57 -14.23
CA ASP A 374 23.19 11.28 -12.98
C ASP A 374 22.70 9.81 -12.92
N PRO A 375 23.32 8.94 -12.11
CA PRO A 375 22.91 7.55 -11.90
C PRO A 375 21.47 7.45 -11.40
N PHE A 376 20.98 8.51 -10.76
CA PHE A 376 19.65 8.62 -10.20
C PHE A 376 18.58 8.82 -11.29
N LEU A 377 18.82 9.65 -12.30
CA LEU A 377 17.97 9.74 -13.49
C LEU A 377 17.90 8.41 -14.27
N LYS A 378 18.99 7.62 -14.30
CA LYS A 378 18.97 6.26 -14.86
C LYS A 378 18.14 5.31 -13.99
N LEU A 379 18.22 5.46 -12.66
CA LEU A 379 17.39 4.72 -11.71
C LEU A 379 15.91 5.06 -11.91
N LEU A 380 15.52 6.34 -11.92
CA LEU A 380 14.13 6.77 -12.16
C LEU A 380 13.56 6.27 -13.49
N ARG A 381 14.36 6.30 -14.57
CA ARG A 381 13.98 5.68 -15.86
C ARG A 381 13.82 4.17 -15.77
N ALA A 382 14.71 3.48 -15.06
CA ALA A 382 14.61 2.04 -14.82
C ALA A 382 13.38 1.69 -13.95
N LEU A 383 12.99 2.60 -13.06
CA LEU A 383 11.84 2.55 -12.17
C LEU A 383 10.53 3.01 -12.86
N GLY A 384 10.58 3.43 -14.12
CA GLY A 384 9.38 3.76 -14.92
C GLY A 384 8.86 5.20 -14.78
N PHE A 385 9.59 6.09 -14.11
CA PHE A 385 9.31 7.52 -14.04
C PHE A 385 10.10 8.22 -15.14
N THR A 386 9.45 8.50 -16.27
CA THR A 386 10.02 9.33 -17.34
C THR A 386 9.37 10.70 -17.30
N PRO A 387 10.11 11.79 -17.04
CA PRO A 387 9.60 13.13 -17.28
C PRO A 387 9.21 13.26 -18.75
N ARG A 388 7.99 13.73 -19.02
CA ARG A 388 7.64 14.20 -20.37
C ARG A 388 8.58 15.37 -20.66
N ARG A 389 9.32 15.32 -21.77
CA ARG A 389 9.92 16.53 -22.33
C ARG A 389 8.77 17.50 -22.63
N THR A 390 8.66 18.55 -21.84
CA THR A 390 8.04 19.79 -22.28
C THR A 390 8.87 20.28 -23.46
N ILE A 391 8.36 20.07 -24.66
CA ILE A 391 8.81 20.84 -25.82
C ILE A 391 8.23 22.22 -25.58
N ASN A 392 9.07 23.13 -25.09
CA ASN A 392 8.89 24.58 -25.23
C ASN A 392 10.22 25.26 -24.88
N GLU A 393 10.90 25.71 -25.93
CA GLU A 393 11.87 26.81 -26.04
C GLU A 393 12.19 26.86 -27.56
N SER A 394 11.38 27.54 -28.37
CA SER A 394 11.39 28.97 -28.72
C SER A 394 12.57 29.40 -29.61
N ASN A 395 12.33 29.49 -30.92
CA ASN A 395 12.69 30.56 -31.86
C ASN A 395 12.71 30.06 -33.31
#